data_AF-A0AAW8M1Z9-F1
#
_entry.id   AF-A0AAW8M1Z9-F1
#
_cell.length_a   1.000
_cell.length_b   1.000
_cell.length_c   1.000
_cell.angle_alpha   90.00
_cell.angle_beta   90.00
_cell.angle_gamma   90.00
#
_symmetry.space_group_name_H-M   'P 1'
#
loop_
_entity.id
_entity.type
_entity.pdbx_description
1 polymer ?
#
loop_
_entity_poly.entity_id
_entity_poly.type
_entity_poly.pdbx_seq_one_letter_code
_entity_poly.pdbx_strand_id
1 'polypeptide(L)' 'MAGGFVYLCAVVDWFSRKVLPWQLSITMEATFCIEAVEEALACYAALKKSEVAISMDGKGA' A
#
# COMPACT_ATOMS: atom_id res chain seq x y z
N MET A 1 -25.20 10.41 -10.91
CA MET A 1 -23.74 10.33 -11.09
C MET A 1 -23.15 9.99 -9.74
N ALA A 2 -22.81 8.72 -9.50
CA ALA A 2 -22.22 8.31 -8.23
C ALA A 2 -20.70 8.31 -8.40
N GLY A 3 -20.07 9.46 -8.15
CA GLY A 3 -18.61 9.56 -8.12
C GLY A 3 -18.10 8.86 -6.86
N GLY A 4 -17.66 7.61 -7.00
CA GLY A 4 -16.99 6.88 -5.93
C GLY A 4 -15.55 7.37 -5.76
N PHE A 5 -15.03 7.28 -4.53
CA PHE A 5 -13.61 7.48 -4.25
C PHE A 5 -12.93 6.12 -4.18
N VAL A 6 -11.75 6.01 -4.79
CA VAL A 6 -10.90 4.82 -4.68
C VAL A 6 -9.59 5.23 -4.02
N TYR A 7 -9.18 4.46 -3.03
CA TYR A 7 -7.95 4.62 -2.26
C TYR A 7 -6.99 3.48 -2.61
N LEU A 8 -5.79 3.83 -3.04
CA LEU A 8 -4.70 2.90 -3.31
C LEU A 8 -3.66 3.01 -2.19
N CYS A 9 -3.36 1.92 -1.49
CA CYS A 9 -2.19 1.81 -0.63
C CYS A 9 -1.17 0.88 -1.29
N ALA A 10 0.01 1.42 -1.59
CA ALA A 10 1.12 0.64 -2.12
C ALA A 10 2.32 0.74 -1.19
N VAL A 11 2.94 -0.42 -0.92
CA VAL A 11 4.20 -0.50 -0.18
C VAL A 11 5.34 -0.52 -1.18
N VAL A 12 6.26 0.44 -1.09
CA VAL A 12 7.36 0.61 -2.06
C VAL A 12 8.71 0.50 -1.36
N ASP A 13 9.55 -0.39 -1.85
CA ASP A 13 10.94 -0.51 -1.42
C ASP A 13 11.77 0.63 -2.00
N TRP A 14 12.34 1.48 -1.14
CA TRP A 14 13.07 2.67 -1.59
C TRP A 14 14.39 2.33 -2.29
N PHE A 15 15.06 1.29 -1.82
CA PHE A 15 16.41 0.91 -2.28
C PHE A 15 16.39 0.25 -3.66
N SER A 16 15.44 -0.67 -3.89
CA SER A 16 15.29 -1.40 -5.15
C SER A 16 14.26 -0.78 -6.09
N ARG A 17 13.52 0.25 -5.64
CA ARG A 17 12.43 0.90 -6.37
C ARG A 17 11.34 -0.10 -6.81
N LYS A 18 11.23 -1.23 -6.10
CA LYS A 18 10.22 -2.25 -6.36
C LYS A 18 8.95 -1.92 -5.59
N VAL A 19 7.82 -2.05 -6.29
CA VAL A 19 6.51 -2.06 -5.65
C VAL A 19 6.31 -3.45 -5.07
N LEU A 20 6.05 -3.51 -3.76
CA LEU A 20 5.80 -4.71 -2.98
C LEU A 20 4.27 -4.99 -3.03
N PRO A 21 3.60 -5.58 -2.02
CA PRO A 21 2.15 -5.72 -2.09
C PRO A 21 1.44 -4.36 -2.01
N TRP A 22 0.25 -4.34 -2.60
CA TRP A 22 -0.59 -3.16 -2.70
C TRP A 22 -2.06 -3.58 -2.56
N GLN A 23 -2.88 -2.67 -2.02
CA GLN A 23 -4.30 -2.88 -1.75
C GLN A 23 -5.12 -1.69 -2.26
N LEU A 24 -6.32 -1.97 -2.76
CA LEU A 24 -7.30 -0.97 -3.21
C LEU A 24 -8.55 -1.06 -2.34
N SER A 25 -9.02 0.08 -1.86
CA SER A 25 -10.30 0.18 -1.18
C SER A 25 -11.17 1.29 -1.74
N ILE A 26 -12.47 1.06 -1.81
CA ILE A 26 -13.47 2.10 -2.12
C ILE A 26 -13.92 2.85 -0.85
N THR A 27 -13.47 2.40 0.32
CA THR A 27 -13.71 3.01 1.63
C THR A 27 -12.39 3.50 2.22
N MET A 28 -12.44 4.61 2.95
CA MET A 28 -11.27 5.19 3.62
C MET A 28 -11.03 4.51 4.98
N GLU A 29 -10.63 3.24 4.98
CA GLU A 29 -10.35 2.49 6.22
C GLU A 29 -8.85 2.27 6.46
N ALA A 30 -8.33 2.53 7.66
CA ALA A 30 -6.90 2.28 7.92
C ALA A 30 -6.52 0.79 7.88
N THR A 31 -7.50 -0.12 8.00
CA THR A 31 -7.31 -1.57 8.05
C THR A 31 -6.61 -2.11 6.80
N PHE A 32 -6.97 -1.64 5.60
CA PHE A 32 -6.34 -2.10 4.36
C PHE A 32 -4.86 -1.72 4.26
N CYS A 33 -4.46 -0.59 4.86
CA CYS A 33 -3.06 -0.19 4.93
C CYS A 33 -2.25 -1.11 5.84
N ILE A 34 -2.82 -1.47 6.98
CA ILE A 34 -2.17 -2.34 7.95
C ILE A 34 -1.96 -3.73 7.33
N GLU A 35 -2.99 -4.28 6.70
CA GLU A 35 -2.91 -5.58 6.02
C GLU A 35 -1.87 -5.58 4.89
N ALA A 36 -1.82 -4.52 4.06
CA ALA A 36 -0.82 -4.40 3.00
C ALA A 36 0.62 -4.35 3.55
N VAL A 37 0.82 -3.69 4.70
CA VAL A 37 2.13 -3.59 5.35
C VAL A 37 2.51 -4.90 6.03
N GLU A 38 1.58 -5.57 6.70
CA GLU A 38 1.81 -6.89 7.30
C GLU A 38 2.15 -7.93 6.23
N GLU A 39 1.46 -7.92 5.09
CA GLU A 39 1.78 -8.80 3.96
C GLU A 39 3.17 -8.46 3.37
N ALA A 40 3.50 -7.17 3.25
CA ALA A 40 4.81 -6.74 2.79
C ALA A 40 5.91 -7.22 3.74
N LEU A 41 5.71 -7.08 5.05
CA LEU A 41 6.62 -7.58 6.08
C LEU A 41 6.71 -9.10 6.04
N ALA A 42 5.60 -9.83 5.92
CA ALA A 42 5.65 -11.29 5.83
C ALA A 42 6.43 -11.79 4.60
N CYS A 43 6.27 -11.14 3.45
CA CYS A 43 6.98 -11.51 2.22
C CYS A 43 8.43 -11.00 2.16
N TYR A 44 8.74 -9.83 2.75
CA TYR A 44 10.04 -9.15 2.59
C TYR A 44 10.87 -9.02 3.87
N ALA A 45 10.35 -9.31 5.07
CA ALA A 45 11.12 -9.25 6.32
C ALA A 45 12.30 -10.24 6.38
N ALA A 46 12.34 -11.24 5.48
CA ALA A 46 13.49 -12.11 5.33
C ALA A 46 14.70 -11.40 4.66
N LEU A 47 14.51 -10.24 4.00
CA LEU A 47 15.51 -9.63 3.14
C LEU A 47 15.64 -8.10 3.36
N LYS A 48 16.49 -7.75 4.35
CA LYS A 48 17.10 -6.42 4.60
C LYS A 48 16.25 -5.37 5.36
N LYS A 49 16.96 -4.54 6.15
CA LYS A 49 16.53 -3.20 6.57
C LYS A 49 16.42 -2.32 5.33
N SER A 50 15.35 -2.45 4.55
CA SER A 50 15.03 -1.45 3.53
C SER A 50 14.05 -0.44 4.11
N GLU A 51 14.31 0.83 3.82
CA GLU A 51 13.31 1.88 4.03
C GLU A 51 12.16 1.63 3.06
N VAL A 52 10.96 1.50 3.61
CA VAL A 52 9.73 1.23 2.87
C VAL A 52 8.84 2.46 2.98
N ALA A 53 8.38 2.97 1.84
CA ALA A 53 7.45 4.09 1.78
C ALA A 53 6.05 3.57 1.50
N ILE A 54 5.06 4.11 2.23
CA ILE A 54 3.64 3.85 1.98
C ILE A 54 3.06 5.08 1.33
N SER A 55 2.52 4.92 0.12
CA SER A 55 1.78 5.99 -0.55
C SER A 55 0.30 5.66 -0.56
N MET A 56 -0.52 6.62 -0.10
CA MET A 56 -1.97 6.59 -0.26
C MET A 56 -2.37 7.61 -1.31
N ASP A 57 -2.93 7.13 -2.42
CA ASP A 57 -3.49 7.98 -3.46
C ASP A 57 -5.02 7.78 -3.51
N GLY A 58 -5.76 8.88 -3.44
CA GLY A 58 -7.21 8.89 -3.51
C GLY A 58 -7.66 9.57 -4.80
N LYS A 59 -8.32 8.84 -5.69
CA LYS A 59 -8.85 9.41 -6.95
C LYS A 59 -10.38 9.39 -6.93
N GLY A 60 -10.98 10.56 -7.00
CA GLY A 60 -12.43 10.72 -7.22
C GLY A 60 -12.75 10.51 -8.71
N ALA A 61 -13.83 9.78 -8.98
CA ALA A 61 -14.37 9.58 -10.33
C ALA A 61 -14.99 10.86 -10.92
#